data_AF-A0A9D9V1U0-F1
#
_entry.id   AF-A0A9D9V1U0-F1
#
_cell.length_a   1.000
_cell.length_b   1.000
_cell.length_c   1.000
_cell.angle_alpha   90.00
_cell.angle_beta   90.00
_cell.angle_gamma   90.00
#
_symmetry.space_group_name_H-M   'P 1'
#
loop_
_entity.id
_entity.type
_entity.pdbx_description
1 polymer ?
#
loop_
_entity_poly.entity_id
_entity_poly.type
_entity_poly.pdbx_seq_one_letter_code
_entity_poly.pdbx_strand_id
1 'polypeptide(L)'
;MKPLFNILFLLSFFSLSIAQQHSIDYQDLIQPYVATWQNESIAKLSTQEIITMADMLLLSYQVVEASVVMSQARLIIQTELFNIITLSINDSIDVRLQAQNNDLTAIKKAITVIEQAQDRIKFACNTLKNFGPLLIHMDPSTIQLFIANIKTIILHWAKTQGSIIAGFEEIEHKVVAAPNFFHDVKKVFEDVCQSEKVESYQLIQGTNNLNDMYKKIELIYADLTIIRQESIGNFNTLLTLYFKHHYQLLYDYLQNVDPISYKIMATPDHKLPNPETVFILA
;
A
#
# COMPACT_ATOMS: atom_id res chain seq x y z
N MET A 1 -27.22 19.48 2.41
CA MET A 1 -26.27 19.18 1.32
C MET A 1 -25.03 20.09 1.27
N LYS A 2 -25.08 21.38 1.65
CA LYS A 2 -23.89 22.26 1.69
C LYS A 2 -22.78 21.95 2.73
N PRO A 3 -23.02 21.37 3.92
CA PRO A 3 -21.95 21.15 4.90
C PRO A 3 -21.04 19.95 4.56
N LEU A 4 -21.57 18.92 3.91
CA LEU A 4 -20.79 17.75 3.44
C LEU A 4 -19.75 18.13 2.38
N PHE A 5 -20.07 19.08 1.51
CA PHE A 5 -19.17 19.55 0.46
C PHE A 5 -17.98 20.33 1.03
N ASN A 6 -18.19 21.12 2.09
CA ASN A 6 -17.11 21.86 2.76
C ASN A 6 -16.17 20.93 3.56
N ILE A 7 -16.70 19.83 4.14
CA ILE A 7 -15.88 18.82 4.83
C ILE A 7 -15.03 18.03 3.82
N LEU A 8 -15.60 17.63 2.68
CA LEU A 8 -14.86 16.97 1.59
C LEU A 8 -13.77 17.87 0.98
N PHE A 9 -14.04 19.17 0.83
CA PHE A 9 -13.09 20.14 0.28
C PHE A 9 -11.94 20.43 1.27
N LEU A 10 -12.23 20.48 2.57
CA LEU A 10 -11.19 20.62 3.60
C LEU A 10 -10.35 19.34 3.73
N LEU A 11 -10.96 18.16 3.71
CA LEU A 11 -10.24 16.88 3.75
C LEU A 11 -9.28 16.71 2.57
N SER A 12 -9.67 17.16 1.37
CA SER A 12 -8.81 17.10 0.17
C SER A 12 -7.66 18.12 0.20
N PHE A 13 -7.84 19.28 0.84
CA PHE A 13 -6.76 20.25 1.06
C PHE A 13 -5.78 19.78 2.15
N PHE A 14 -6.29 19.21 3.25
CA PHE A 14 -5.46 18.65 4.31
C PHE A 14 -4.68 17.42 3.82
N SER A 15 -5.29 16.52 3.06
CA SER A 15 -4.58 15.37 2.49
C SER A 15 -3.51 15.77 1.48
N LEU A 16 -3.73 16.81 0.66
CA LEU A 16 -2.68 17.35 -0.22
C LEU A 16 -1.49 17.92 0.56
N SER A 17 -1.74 18.66 1.64
CA SER A 17 -0.68 19.27 2.46
C SER A 17 0.17 18.23 3.20
N ILE A 18 -0.45 17.13 3.65
CA ILE A 18 0.23 16.02 4.33
C ILE A 18 1.04 15.19 3.32
N ALA A 19 0.49 14.91 2.14
CA ALA A 19 1.21 14.24 1.06
C ALA A 19 2.45 15.04 0.60
N GLN A 20 2.33 16.37 0.53
CA GLN A 20 3.42 17.26 0.14
C GLN A 20 4.51 17.34 1.23
N GLN A 21 4.13 17.35 2.52
CA GLN A 21 5.09 17.32 3.63
C GLN A 21 5.87 15.99 3.66
N HIS A 22 5.19 14.85 3.54
CA HIS A 22 5.86 13.54 3.48
C HIS A 22 6.83 13.42 2.30
N SER A 23 6.49 14.02 1.15
CA SER A 23 7.40 14.03 0.00
C SER A 23 8.70 14.78 0.27
N ILE A 24 8.63 15.90 1.01
CA ILE A 24 9.82 16.69 1.37
C ILE A 24 10.67 15.93 2.39
N ASP A 25 10.04 15.40 3.44
CA ASP A 25 10.73 14.64 4.49
C ASP A 25 11.44 13.39 3.93
N TYR A 26 10.80 12.69 2.99
CA TYR A 26 11.39 11.53 2.33
C TYR A 26 12.51 11.92 1.37
N GLN A 27 12.37 13.04 0.67
CA GLN A 27 13.45 13.55 -0.17
C GLN A 27 14.70 13.85 0.67
N ASP A 28 14.56 14.57 1.78
CA ASP A 28 15.67 14.87 2.68
C ASP A 28 16.32 13.61 3.26
N LEU A 29 15.53 12.56 3.51
CA LEU A 29 16.04 11.27 3.93
C LEU A 29 16.83 10.55 2.83
N ILE A 30 16.40 10.65 1.56
CA ILE A 30 16.95 9.87 0.44
C ILE A 30 18.21 10.54 -0.14
N GLN A 31 18.22 11.87 -0.27
CA GLN A 31 19.24 12.62 -1.01
C GLN A 31 20.69 12.33 -0.58
N PRO A 32 21.04 12.24 0.72
CA PRO A 32 22.41 11.94 1.14
C PRO A 32 22.92 10.60 0.58
N TYR A 33 22.05 9.59 0.53
CA TYR A 33 22.39 8.26 0.03
C TYR A 33 22.53 8.22 -1.49
N VAL A 34 21.71 9.00 -2.21
CA VAL A 34 21.85 9.17 -3.67
C VAL A 34 23.20 9.81 -4.00
N ALA A 35 23.58 10.86 -3.27
CA ALA A 35 24.86 11.54 -3.45
C ALA A 35 26.05 10.61 -3.16
N THR A 36 25.98 9.82 -2.08
CA THR A 36 27.01 8.80 -1.78
C THR A 36 27.12 7.78 -2.90
N TRP A 37 25.99 7.25 -3.40
CA TRP A 37 25.98 6.28 -4.50
C TRP A 37 26.53 6.87 -5.81
N GLN A 38 26.23 8.13 -6.10
CA GLN A 38 26.79 8.85 -7.24
C GLN A 38 28.33 8.88 -7.19
N ASN A 39 28.85 9.37 -6.06
CA ASN A 39 30.27 9.66 -5.89
C ASN A 39 31.11 8.39 -5.77
N GLU A 40 30.59 7.38 -5.08
CA GLU A 40 31.34 6.16 -4.80
C GLU A 40 31.23 5.11 -5.91
N SER A 41 30.10 5.07 -6.63
CA SER A 41 29.82 4.03 -7.62
C SER A 41 29.60 4.59 -9.03
N ILE A 42 28.57 5.42 -9.25
CA ILE A 42 28.12 5.75 -10.61
C ILE A 42 29.18 6.48 -11.44
N ALA A 43 29.95 7.39 -10.83
CA ALA A 43 31.01 8.12 -11.52
C ALA A 43 32.13 7.22 -12.09
N LYS A 44 32.20 5.95 -11.70
CA LYS A 44 33.23 4.99 -12.10
C LYS A 44 32.73 3.95 -13.12
N LEU A 45 31.42 3.91 -13.38
CA LEU A 45 30.81 2.92 -14.25
C LEU A 45 30.97 3.29 -15.73
N SER A 46 31.13 2.27 -16.57
CA SER A 46 31.00 2.42 -18.02
C SER A 46 29.54 2.70 -18.41
N THR A 47 29.32 3.24 -19.61
CA THR A 47 27.97 3.46 -20.16
C THR A 47 27.13 2.18 -20.15
N GLN A 48 27.72 1.02 -20.49
CA GLN A 48 27.00 -0.26 -20.48
C GLN A 48 26.56 -0.67 -19.08
N GLU A 49 27.39 -0.43 -18.07
CA GLU A 49 27.04 -0.70 -16.67
C GLU A 49 25.96 0.27 -16.16
N ILE A 50 25.98 1.53 -16.58
CA ILE A 50 24.92 2.52 -16.28
C ILE A 50 23.58 2.08 -16.91
N ILE A 51 23.58 1.63 -18.18
CA ILE A 51 22.39 1.07 -18.86
C ILE A 51 21.87 -0.13 -18.08
N THR A 52 22.77 -1.04 -17.72
CA THR A 52 22.43 -2.25 -16.96
C THR A 52 21.80 -1.86 -15.62
N MET A 53 22.35 -0.85 -14.94
CA MET A 53 21.82 -0.34 -13.68
C MET A 53 20.44 0.32 -13.83
N ALA A 54 20.22 1.06 -14.92
CA ALA A 54 18.92 1.63 -15.24
C ALA A 54 17.86 0.53 -15.46
N ASP A 55 18.18 -0.52 -16.20
CA ASP A 55 17.32 -1.68 -16.39
C ASP A 55 17.00 -2.38 -15.06
N MET A 56 18.00 -2.59 -14.20
CA MET A 56 17.80 -3.18 -12.88
C MET A 56 16.84 -2.36 -12.02
N LEU A 57 17.01 -1.02 -11.98
CA LEU A 57 16.14 -0.13 -11.20
C LEU A 57 14.70 -0.17 -11.72
N LEU A 58 14.50 -0.08 -13.04
CA LEU A 58 13.18 -0.11 -13.64
C LEU A 58 12.46 -1.44 -13.38
N LEU A 59 13.15 -2.57 -13.57
CA LEU A 59 12.58 -3.90 -13.34
C LEU A 59 12.28 -4.13 -11.84
N SER A 60 13.18 -3.69 -10.97
CA SER A 60 12.98 -3.80 -9.52
C SER A 60 11.81 -2.93 -9.06
N TYR A 61 11.69 -1.71 -9.58
CA TYR A 61 10.55 -0.85 -9.31
C TYR A 61 9.23 -1.44 -9.80
N GLN A 62 9.18 -2.02 -11.01
CA GLN A 62 7.97 -2.68 -11.52
C GLN A 62 7.48 -3.80 -10.58
N VAL A 63 8.40 -4.59 -9.99
CA VAL A 63 8.05 -5.64 -9.03
C VAL A 63 7.52 -5.03 -7.72
N VAL A 64 8.18 -3.99 -7.22
CA VAL A 64 7.80 -3.31 -5.98
C VAL A 64 6.46 -2.60 -6.12
N GLU A 65 6.27 -1.80 -7.16
CA GLU A 65 5.03 -1.06 -7.45
C GLU A 65 3.85 -2.04 -7.62
N ALA A 66 4.02 -3.10 -8.41
CA ALA A 66 2.99 -4.12 -8.55
C ALA A 66 2.64 -4.80 -7.21
N SER A 67 3.62 -5.04 -6.34
CA SER A 67 3.38 -5.63 -5.01
C SER A 67 2.59 -4.70 -4.09
N VAL A 68 2.87 -3.40 -4.14
CA VAL A 68 2.11 -2.37 -3.42
C VAL A 68 0.67 -2.29 -3.95
N VAL A 69 0.50 -2.22 -5.27
CA VAL A 69 -0.82 -2.17 -5.94
C VAL A 69 -1.67 -3.38 -5.56
N MET A 70 -1.09 -4.59 -5.55
CA MET A 70 -1.78 -5.79 -5.08
C MET A 70 -2.19 -5.70 -3.61
N SER A 71 -1.34 -5.13 -2.76
CA SER A 71 -1.62 -4.97 -1.33
C SER A 71 -2.78 -4.00 -1.09
N GLN A 72 -2.83 -2.90 -1.84
CA GLN A 72 -3.95 -1.94 -1.82
C GLN A 72 -5.24 -2.58 -2.34
N ALA A 73 -5.20 -3.28 -3.48
CA ALA A 73 -6.35 -3.98 -4.03
C ALA A 73 -6.89 -5.05 -3.06
N ARG A 74 -6.01 -5.74 -2.33
CA ARG A 74 -6.42 -6.68 -1.28
C ARG A 74 -7.15 -5.99 -0.14
N LEU A 75 -6.72 -4.80 0.27
CA LEU A 75 -7.45 -4.02 1.29
C LEU A 75 -8.86 -3.65 0.81
N ILE A 76 -9.03 -3.27 -0.46
CA ILE A 76 -10.36 -3.00 -1.04
C ILE A 76 -11.25 -4.24 -0.93
N ILE A 77 -10.76 -5.42 -1.34
CA ILE A 77 -11.53 -6.66 -1.23
C ILE A 77 -11.90 -6.95 0.24
N GLN A 78 -10.97 -6.75 1.18
CA GLN A 78 -11.24 -6.94 2.61
C GLN A 78 -12.34 -6.00 3.12
N THR A 79 -12.31 -4.73 2.75
CA THR A 79 -13.34 -3.74 3.11
C THR A 79 -14.70 -4.12 2.54
N GLU A 80 -14.77 -4.48 1.25
CA GLU A 80 -16.04 -4.84 0.62
C GLU A 80 -16.63 -6.13 1.19
N LEU A 81 -15.81 -7.15 1.47
CA LEU A 81 -16.26 -8.37 2.14
C LEU A 81 -16.79 -8.07 3.55
N PHE A 82 -16.11 -7.17 4.27
CA PHE A 82 -16.55 -6.76 5.58
C PHE A 82 -17.91 -6.04 5.52
N ASN A 83 -18.09 -5.11 4.58
CA ASN A 83 -19.37 -4.43 4.35
C ASN A 83 -20.51 -5.42 4.05
N ILE A 84 -20.27 -6.41 3.18
CA ILE A 84 -21.26 -7.46 2.87
C ILE A 84 -21.65 -8.24 4.14
N ILE A 85 -20.67 -8.59 4.99
CA ILE A 85 -20.93 -9.29 6.26
C ILE A 85 -21.72 -8.39 7.21
N THR A 86 -21.35 -7.11 7.38
CA THR A 86 -22.09 -6.18 8.24
C THR A 86 -23.55 -6.02 7.81
N LEU A 87 -23.80 -5.78 6.52
CA LEU A 87 -25.15 -5.66 5.95
C LEU A 87 -25.99 -6.93 6.21
N SER A 88 -25.34 -8.09 6.28
CA SER A 88 -26.02 -9.35 6.58
C SER A 88 -26.48 -9.47 8.03
N ILE A 89 -25.93 -8.66 8.95
CA ILE A 89 -26.11 -8.81 10.41
C ILE A 89 -26.90 -7.65 11.03
N ASN A 90 -26.64 -6.41 10.59
CA ASN A 90 -27.12 -5.21 11.28
C ASN A 90 -28.39 -4.60 10.67
N ASP A 91 -28.81 -5.04 9.49
CA ASP A 91 -29.77 -4.31 8.67
C ASP A 91 -31.13 -5.02 8.51
N SER A 92 -32.17 -4.19 8.43
CA SER A 92 -33.55 -4.64 8.19
C SER A 92 -33.67 -5.46 6.90
N ILE A 93 -34.72 -6.28 6.79
CA ILE A 93 -35.01 -7.10 5.60
C ILE A 93 -35.02 -6.24 4.31
N ASP A 94 -35.44 -4.98 4.39
CA ASP A 94 -35.49 -4.06 3.25
C ASP A 94 -34.11 -3.59 2.76
N VAL A 95 -33.15 -3.40 3.68
CA VAL A 95 -31.75 -3.08 3.32
C VAL A 95 -31.03 -4.32 2.81
N ARG A 96 -31.34 -5.52 3.36
CA ARG A 96 -30.91 -6.81 2.78
C ARG A 96 -31.45 -7.03 1.37
N LEU A 97 -32.68 -6.60 1.07
CA LEU A 97 -33.28 -6.66 -0.27
C LEU A 97 -32.65 -5.63 -1.25
N GLN A 98 -32.19 -4.47 -0.77
CA GLN A 98 -31.38 -3.55 -1.58
C GLN A 98 -29.94 -4.07 -1.79
N ALA A 99 -29.35 -4.71 -0.77
CA ALA A 99 -28.05 -5.37 -0.83
C ALA A 99 -28.05 -6.69 -1.61
N GLN A 100 -29.22 -7.29 -1.92
CA GLN A 100 -29.34 -8.50 -2.74
C GLN A 100 -28.81 -8.33 -4.18
N ASN A 101 -28.60 -7.09 -4.64
CA ASN A 101 -27.88 -6.85 -5.87
C ASN A 101 -26.36 -7.06 -5.75
N ASN A 102 -25.83 -7.28 -4.53
CA ASN A 102 -24.43 -7.59 -4.18
C ASN A 102 -23.51 -6.98 -5.24
N ASP A 103 -23.36 -5.65 -5.22
CA ASP A 103 -22.54 -4.97 -6.22
C ASP A 103 -21.07 -5.34 -6.01
N LEU A 104 -20.69 -6.49 -6.56
CA LEU A 104 -19.34 -7.02 -6.51
C LEU A 104 -18.42 -6.26 -7.49
N THR A 105 -18.85 -5.14 -8.07
CA THR A 105 -18.05 -4.38 -9.05
C THR A 105 -16.73 -3.92 -8.45
N ALA A 106 -16.73 -3.44 -7.20
CA ALA A 106 -15.50 -3.05 -6.50
C ALA A 106 -14.54 -4.23 -6.31
N ILE A 107 -15.05 -5.38 -5.87
CA ILE A 107 -14.28 -6.62 -5.73
C ILE A 107 -13.75 -7.11 -7.09
N LYS A 108 -14.59 -7.14 -8.12
CA LYS A 108 -14.20 -7.53 -9.49
C LYS A 108 -13.10 -6.62 -10.04
N LYS A 109 -13.24 -5.30 -9.87
CA LYS A 109 -12.21 -4.33 -10.27
C LYS A 109 -10.90 -4.57 -9.52
N ALA A 110 -10.95 -4.80 -8.21
CA ALA A 110 -9.76 -5.09 -7.41
C ALA A 110 -9.08 -6.41 -7.83
N ILE A 111 -9.85 -7.45 -8.16
CA ILE A 111 -9.31 -8.70 -8.72
C ILE A 111 -8.60 -8.44 -10.05
N THR A 112 -9.21 -7.69 -10.98
CA THR A 112 -8.56 -7.34 -12.24
C THR A 112 -7.27 -6.54 -12.03
N VAL A 113 -7.24 -5.63 -11.05
CA VAL A 113 -6.01 -4.90 -10.68
C VAL A 113 -4.92 -5.87 -10.19
N ILE A 114 -5.28 -6.87 -9.37
CA ILE A 114 -4.34 -7.90 -8.92
C ILE A 114 -3.81 -8.73 -10.09
N GLU A 115 -4.68 -9.16 -11.01
CA GLU A 115 -4.28 -9.93 -12.21
C GLU A 115 -3.30 -9.13 -13.07
N GLN A 116 -3.59 -7.86 -13.34
CA GLN A 116 -2.71 -6.97 -14.09
C GLN A 116 -1.36 -6.78 -13.40
N ALA A 117 -1.35 -6.59 -12.07
CA ALA A 117 -0.12 -6.47 -11.30
C ALA A 117 0.72 -7.77 -11.30
N GLN A 118 0.06 -8.93 -11.20
CA GLN A 118 0.73 -10.22 -11.34
C GLN A 118 1.39 -10.40 -12.71
N ASP A 119 0.73 -9.97 -13.78
CA ASP A 119 1.30 -10.03 -15.12
C ASP A 119 2.51 -9.08 -15.29
N ARG A 120 2.49 -7.89 -14.66
CA ARG A 120 3.68 -7.02 -14.56
C ARG A 120 4.85 -7.71 -13.86
N ILE A 121 4.59 -8.37 -12.73
CA ILE A 121 5.63 -9.14 -12.01
C ILE A 121 6.17 -10.28 -12.88
N LYS A 122 5.31 -11.04 -13.55
CA LYS A 122 5.75 -12.11 -14.46
C LYS A 122 6.63 -11.57 -15.58
N PHE A 123 6.25 -10.44 -16.18
CA PHE A 123 7.04 -9.77 -17.21
C PHE A 123 8.40 -9.34 -16.67
N ALA A 124 8.44 -8.65 -15.52
CA ALA A 124 9.68 -8.18 -14.91
C ALA A 124 10.60 -9.37 -14.55
N CYS A 125 10.07 -10.42 -13.94
CA CYS A 125 10.81 -11.65 -13.63
C CYS A 125 11.34 -12.38 -14.87
N ASN A 126 10.58 -12.41 -15.96
CA ASN A 126 11.04 -12.99 -17.22
C ASN A 126 12.15 -12.15 -17.86
N THR A 127 12.05 -10.83 -17.79
CA THR A 127 13.09 -9.92 -18.28
C THR A 127 14.37 -10.02 -17.43
N LEU A 128 14.22 -10.15 -16.10
CA LEU A 128 15.33 -10.36 -15.17
C LEU A 128 16.15 -11.63 -15.51
N LYS A 129 15.53 -12.69 -16.06
CA LYS A 129 16.26 -13.89 -16.51
C LYS A 129 17.23 -13.58 -17.65
N ASN A 130 16.84 -12.69 -18.56
CA ASN A 130 17.68 -12.27 -19.70
C ASN A 130 18.74 -11.25 -19.27
N PHE A 131 18.45 -10.51 -18.20
CA PHE A 131 19.30 -9.48 -17.62
C PHE A 131 20.38 -10.02 -16.67
N GLY A 132 20.12 -11.14 -16.00
CA GLY A 132 21.01 -11.76 -15.00
C GLY A 132 22.48 -11.91 -15.44
N PRO A 133 22.78 -12.36 -16.67
CA PRO A 133 24.16 -12.44 -17.16
C PRO A 133 24.89 -11.08 -17.23
N LEU A 134 24.16 -9.98 -17.48
CA LEU A 134 24.75 -8.63 -17.55
C LEU A 134 25.16 -8.11 -16.17
N LEU A 135 24.42 -8.49 -15.12
CA LEU A 135 24.74 -8.13 -13.73
C LEU A 135 26.05 -8.75 -13.24
N ILE A 136 26.41 -9.94 -13.73
CA ILE A 136 27.63 -10.65 -13.30
C ILE A 136 28.90 -9.87 -13.69
N HIS A 137 28.82 -9.04 -14.72
CA HIS A 137 29.94 -8.23 -15.21
C HIS A 137 30.07 -6.88 -14.51
N MET A 138 29.12 -6.51 -13.66
CA MET A 138 29.14 -5.25 -12.93
C MET A 138 29.92 -5.39 -11.62
N ASP A 139 30.61 -4.33 -11.20
CA ASP A 139 31.21 -4.30 -9.88
C ASP A 139 30.12 -4.51 -8.80
N PRO A 140 30.20 -5.59 -8.00
CA PRO A 140 29.20 -5.89 -6.98
C PRO A 140 29.09 -4.80 -5.92
N SER A 141 30.13 -3.98 -5.73
CA SER A 141 30.11 -2.87 -4.76
C SER A 141 29.00 -1.86 -5.05
N THR A 142 28.69 -1.62 -6.34
CA THR A 142 27.65 -0.69 -6.79
C THR A 142 26.27 -1.15 -6.37
N ILE A 143 25.98 -2.43 -6.60
CA ILE A 143 24.69 -3.06 -6.27
C ILE A 143 24.56 -3.18 -4.75
N GLN A 144 25.64 -3.55 -4.06
CA GLN A 144 25.66 -3.66 -2.61
C GLN A 144 25.42 -2.30 -1.93
N LEU A 145 26.03 -1.22 -2.43
CA LEU A 145 25.82 0.13 -1.91
C LEU A 145 24.38 0.58 -2.14
N PHE A 146 23.80 0.33 -3.32
CA PHE A 146 22.39 0.58 -3.59
C PHE A 146 21.48 -0.16 -2.58
N ILE A 147 21.71 -1.46 -2.37
CA ILE A 147 20.94 -2.28 -1.41
C ILE A 147 21.16 -1.81 0.05
N ALA A 148 22.38 -1.40 0.41
CA ALA A 148 22.66 -0.88 1.74
C ALA A 148 21.93 0.45 1.99
N ASN A 149 21.86 1.31 0.96
CA ASN A 149 21.16 2.59 1.01
C ASN A 149 19.65 2.37 1.21
N ILE A 150 18.99 1.53 0.40
CA ILE A 150 17.55 1.28 0.57
C ILE A 150 17.26 0.69 1.96
N LYS A 151 18.10 -0.24 2.44
CA LYS A 151 17.94 -0.82 3.78
C LYS A 151 18.04 0.24 4.87
N THR A 152 19.02 1.12 4.78
CA THR A 152 19.22 2.17 5.79
C THR A 152 18.08 3.17 5.80
N ILE A 153 17.62 3.58 4.61
CA ILE A 153 16.48 4.49 4.43
C ILE A 153 15.21 3.85 5.01
N ILE A 154 14.93 2.58 4.70
CA ILE A 154 13.74 1.87 5.23
C ILE A 154 13.81 1.80 6.76
N LEU A 155 14.97 1.50 7.35
CA LEU A 155 15.12 1.44 8.80
C LEU A 155 14.95 2.80 9.47
N HIS A 156 15.42 3.88 8.83
CA HIS A 156 15.22 5.23 9.33
C HIS A 156 13.74 5.63 9.21
N TRP A 157 13.14 5.43 8.03
CA TRP A 157 11.73 5.67 7.78
C TRP A 157 10.85 4.96 8.80
N ALA A 158 11.10 3.69 9.10
CA ALA A 158 10.32 2.91 10.07
C ALA A 158 10.29 3.57 11.47
N LYS A 159 11.39 4.23 11.88
CA LYS A 159 11.46 4.95 13.17
C LYS A 159 10.68 6.26 13.16
N THR A 160 10.42 6.83 11.98
CA THR A 160 9.63 8.07 11.82
C THR A 160 8.12 7.82 11.72
N GLN A 161 7.68 6.57 11.62
CA GLN A 161 6.25 6.20 11.50
C GLN A 161 5.50 6.23 12.84
N GLY A 162 5.77 7.23 13.70
CA GLY A 162 5.23 7.30 15.05
C GLY A 162 3.70 7.31 15.11
N SER A 163 3.03 8.02 14.19
CA SER A 163 1.56 8.05 14.11
C SER A 163 0.96 6.68 13.79
N ILE A 164 1.54 5.95 12.82
CA ILE A 164 1.11 4.62 12.42
C ILE A 164 1.33 3.61 13.56
N ILE A 165 2.47 3.68 14.25
CA ILE A 165 2.77 2.81 15.39
C ILE A 165 1.76 3.05 16.52
N ALA A 166 1.52 4.30 16.90
CA ALA A 166 0.54 4.64 17.92
C ALA A 166 -0.88 4.19 17.52
N GLY A 167 -1.23 4.30 16.24
CA GLY A 167 -2.49 3.79 15.72
C GLY A 167 -2.62 2.26 15.85
N PHE A 168 -1.56 1.51 15.54
CA PHE A 168 -1.55 0.05 15.74
C PHE A 168 -1.66 -0.33 17.21
N GLU A 169 -0.99 0.38 18.12
CA GLU A 169 -1.11 0.18 19.56
C GLU A 169 -2.55 0.44 20.05
N GLU A 170 -3.21 1.49 19.55
CA GLU A 170 -4.62 1.75 19.86
C GLU A 170 -5.53 0.62 19.38
N ILE A 171 -5.33 0.11 18.17
CA ILE A 171 -6.09 -1.04 17.64
C ILE A 171 -5.83 -2.28 18.49
N GLU A 172 -4.59 -2.55 18.88
CA GLU A 172 -4.24 -3.68 19.74
C GLU A 172 -5.05 -3.62 21.04
N HIS A 173 -5.07 -2.45 21.69
CA HIS A 173 -5.89 -2.25 22.89
C HIS A 173 -7.38 -2.52 22.65
N LYS A 174 -7.93 -2.06 21.53
CA LYS A 174 -9.34 -2.32 21.16
C LYS A 174 -9.60 -3.81 20.92
N VAL A 175 -8.69 -4.52 20.25
CA VAL A 175 -8.79 -5.96 19.98
C VAL A 175 -8.71 -6.76 21.29
N VAL A 176 -7.79 -6.41 22.18
CA VAL A 176 -7.66 -7.04 23.51
C VAL A 176 -8.93 -6.82 24.35
N ALA A 177 -9.59 -5.68 24.21
CA ALA A 177 -10.86 -5.40 24.89
C ALA A 177 -12.08 -6.07 24.22
N ALA A 178 -11.97 -6.50 22.96
CA ALA A 178 -13.08 -7.04 22.17
C ALA A 178 -13.83 -8.23 22.81
N PRO A 179 -13.16 -9.20 23.48
CA PRO A 179 -13.84 -10.27 24.20
C PRO A 179 -14.85 -9.78 25.24
N ASN A 180 -14.64 -8.59 25.82
CA ASN A 180 -15.59 -8.03 26.79
C ASN A 180 -16.93 -7.67 26.15
N PHE A 181 -16.96 -7.36 24.84
CA PHE A 181 -18.21 -7.09 24.13
C PHE A 181 -19.11 -8.32 24.04
N PHE A 182 -18.54 -9.52 24.13
CA PHE A 182 -19.28 -10.78 24.11
C PHE A 182 -19.91 -11.10 25.47
N HIS A 183 -19.50 -10.44 26.56
CA HIS A 183 -20.01 -10.73 27.89
C HIS A 183 -21.52 -10.45 28.00
N ASP A 184 -21.96 -9.30 27.50
CA ASP A 184 -23.37 -8.89 27.54
C ASP A 184 -24.25 -9.76 26.64
N VAL A 185 -23.72 -10.21 25.50
CA VAL A 185 -24.39 -11.15 24.60
C VAL A 185 -24.51 -12.53 25.27
N LYS A 186 -23.40 -13.03 25.83
CA LYS A 186 -23.35 -14.33 26.51
C LYS A 186 -24.35 -14.38 27.67
N LYS A 187 -24.41 -13.33 28.49
CA LYS A 187 -25.35 -13.24 29.61
C LYS A 187 -26.80 -13.36 29.16
N VAL A 188 -27.20 -12.65 28.10
CA VAL A 188 -28.57 -12.75 27.57
C VAL A 188 -28.86 -14.16 27.04
N PHE A 189 -27.90 -14.80 26.36
CA PHE A 189 -28.08 -16.19 25.92
C PHE A 189 -28.20 -17.17 27.10
N GLU A 190 -27.41 -16.99 28.15
CA GLU A 190 -27.50 -17.80 29.37
C GLU A 190 -28.86 -17.62 30.06
N ASP A 191 -29.33 -16.37 30.19
CA ASP A 191 -30.64 -16.05 30.78
C ASP A 191 -31.79 -16.68 29.98
N VAL A 192 -31.72 -16.65 28.64
CA VAL A 192 -32.72 -17.29 27.76
C VAL A 192 -32.72 -18.80 27.92
N CYS A 193 -31.54 -19.44 27.94
CA CYS A 193 -31.41 -20.90 28.10
C CYS A 193 -31.87 -21.41 29.48
N GLN A 194 -31.78 -20.56 30.52
CA GLN A 194 -32.21 -20.89 31.88
C GLN A 194 -33.68 -20.55 32.14
N SER A 195 -34.31 -19.74 31.28
CA SER A 195 -35.72 -19.36 31.40
C SER A 195 -36.66 -20.48 30.95
N GLU A 196 -37.73 -20.71 31.73
CA GLU A 196 -38.78 -21.71 31.39
C GLU A 196 -39.66 -21.24 30.22
N LYS A 197 -39.75 -19.91 30.03
CA LYS A 197 -40.37 -19.26 28.88
C LYS A 197 -39.48 -18.10 28.43
N VAL A 198 -39.25 -18.04 27.13
CA VAL A 198 -38.51 -16.94 26.50
C VAL A 198 -39.45 -15.75 26.32
N GLU A 199 -39.13 -14.63 26.97
CA GLU A 199 -39.92 -13.41 26.85
C GLU A 199 -39.44 -12.53 25.68
N SER A 200 -40.38 -11.84 25.04
CA SER A 200 -40.09 -10.97 23.88
C SER A 200 -39.03 -9.90 24.19
N TYR A 201 -38.97 -9.40 25.42
CA TYR A 201 -37.98 -8.38 25.80
C TYR A 201 -36.55 -8.95 25.82
N GLN A 202 -36.37 -10.22 26.20
CA GLN A 202 -35.06 -10.89 26.25
C GLN A 202 -34.49 -11.08 24.84
N LEU A 203 -35.36 -11.45 23.88
CA LEU A 203 -34.99 -11.56 22.47
C LEU A 203 -34.57 -10.20 21.89
N ILE A 204 -35.35 -9.14 22.14
CA ILE A 204 -35.03 -7.78 21.69
C ILE A 204 -33.70 -7.30 22.29
N GLN A 205 -33.50 -7.52 23.59
CA GLN A 205 -32.25 -7.17 24.28
C GLN A 205 -31.05 -7.94 23.68
N GLY A 206 -31.20 -9.24 23.42
CA GLY A 206 -30.17 -10.07 22.79
C GLY A 206 -29.80 -9.58 21.40
N THR A 207 -30.80 -9.24 20.57
CA THR A 207 -30.57 -8.66 19.24
C THR A 207 -29.84 -7.31 19.31
N ASN A 208 -30.23 -6.43 20.24
CA ASN A 208 -29.56 -5.14 20.43
C ASN A 208 -28.11 -5.32 20.89
N ASN A 209 -27.86 -6.19 21.86
CA ASN A 209 -26.50 -6.49 22.35
C ASN A 209 -25.63 -7.08 21.23
N LEU A 210 -26.18 -7.98 20.40
CA LEU A 210 -25.47 -8.53 19.24
C LEU A 210 -25.13 -7.42 18.23
N ASN A 211 -26.09 -6.57 17.86
CA ASN A 211 -25.88 -5.46 16.94
C ASN A 211 -24.79 -4.50 17.45
N ASP A 212 -24.84 -4.13 18.74
CA ASP A 212 -23.84 -3.24 19.35
C ASP A 212 -22.45 -3.89 19.41
N MET A 213 -22.38 -5.18 19.72
CA MET A 213 -21.14 -5.95 19.65
C MET A 213 -20.56 -5.93 18.24
N TYR A 214 -21.37 -6.22 17.21
CA TYR A 214 -20.93 -6.23 15.82
C TYR A 214 -20.44 -4.85 15.37
N LYS A 215 -21.15 -3.77 15.70
CA LYS A 215 -20.72 -2.39 15.40
C LYS A 215 -19.36 -2.05 16.03
N LYS A 216 -19.13 -2.48 17.27
CA LYS A 216 -17.83 -2.26 17.93
C LYS A 216 -16.70 -3.01 17.23
N ILE A 217 -16.94 -4.26 16.83
CA ILE A 217 -15.96 -5.04 16.05
C ILE A 217 -15.71 -4.40 14.68
N GLU A 218 -16.76 -3.91 14.03
CA GLU A 218 -16.67 -3.17 12.76
C GLU A 218 -15.78 -1.93 12.85
N LEU A 219 -15.94 -1.13 13.89
CA LEU A 219 -15.08 0.04 14.10
C LEU A 219 -13.60 -0.36 14.23
N ILE A 220 -13.28 -1.46 14.91
CA ILE A 220 -11.91 -1.96 15.03
C ILE A 220 -11.33 -2.30 13.65
N TYR A 221 -12.10 -3.01 12.81
CA TYR A 221 -11.65 -3.38 11.47
C TYR A 221 -11.55 -2.18 10.52
N ALA A 222 -12.45 -1.20 10.65
CA ALA A 222 -12.39 0.05 9.90
C ALA A 222 -11.12 0.84 10.25
N ASP A 223 -10.84 1.03 11.54
CA ASP A 223 -9.63 1.71 12.04
C ASP A 223 -8.35 0.99 11.56
N LEU A 224 -8.32 -0.35 11.66
CA LEU A 224 -7.22 -1.17 11.15
C LEU A 224 -7.02 -1.02 9.65
N THR A 225 -8.10 -0.92 8.89
CA THR A 225 -8.03 -0.73 7.44
C THR A 225 -7.43 0.63 7.10
N ILE A 226 -7.87 1.69 7.77
CA ILE A 226 -7.36 3.06 7.56
C ILE A 226 -5.85 3.12 7.84
N ILE A 227 -5.41 2.61 8.99
CA ILE A 227 -3.98 2.64 9.37
C ILE A 227 -3.13 1.82 8.39
N ARG A 228 -3.63 0.69 7.90
CA ARG A 228 -2.94 -0.11 6.87
C ARG A 228 -2.89 0.60 5.52
N GLN A 229 -3.94 1.30 5.13
CA GLN A 229 -3.95 2.11 3.89
C GLN A 229 -2.93 3.24 3.96
N GLU A 230 -2.91 3.99 5.07
CA GLU A 230 -1.94 5.06 5.31
C GLU A 230 -0.51 4.52 5.29
N SER A 231 -0.24 3.43 6.03
CA SER A 231 1.08 2.79 6.09
C SER A 231 1.58 2.34 4.70
N ILE A 232 0.72 1.69 3.91
CA ILE A 232 1.07 1.27 2.55
C ILE A 232 1.28 2.48 1.63
N GLY A 233 0.46 3.52 1.75
CA GLY A 233 0.60 4.77 1.00
C GLY A 233 1.95 5.45 1.27
N ASN A 234 2.29 5.63 2.55
CA ASN A 234 3.56 6.21 2.98
C ASN A 234 4.76 5.41 2.48
N PHE A 235 4.70 4.08 2.58
CA PHE A 235 5.74 3.20 2.07
C PHE A 235 5.88 3.28 0.55
N ASN A 236 4.77 3.36 -0.19
CA ASN A 236 4.78 3.53 -1.64
C ASN A 236 5.44 4.84 -2.07
N THR A 237 5.11 5.95 -1.40
CA THR A 237 5.70 7.26 -1.65
C THR A 237 7.22 7.22 -1.42
N LEU A 238 7.66 6.64 -0.30
CA LEU A 238 9.10 6.46 -0.02
C LEU A 238 9.81 5.70 -1.13
N LEU A 239 9.28 4.53 -1.52
CA LEU A 239 9.92 3.70 -2.55
C LEU A 239 9.90 4.39 -3.91
N THR A 240 8.79 5.03 -4.28
CA THR A 240 8.68 5.77 -5.54
C THR A 240 9.72 6.87 -5.62
N LEU A 241 9.89 7.68 -4.56
CA LEU A 241 10.94 8.70 -4.50
C LEU A 241 12.34 8.10 -4.50
N TYR A 242 12.54 6.99 -3.78
CA TYR A 242 13.84 6.31 -3.72
C TYR A 242 14.29 5.85 -5.10
N PHE A 243 13.45 5.09 -5.81
CA PHE A 243 13.75 4.64 -7.16
C PHE A 243 13.82 5.80 -8.15
N LYS A 244 12.93 6.80 -8.05
CA LYS A 244 12.95 7.99 -8.90
C LYS A 244 14.27 8.73 -8.83
N HIS A 245 14.77 9.02 -7.64
CA HIS A 245 16.02 9.79 -7.49
C HIS A 245 17.25 9.01 -7.98
N HIS A 246 17.33 7.71 -7.69
CA HIS A 246 18.43 6.88 -8.20
C HIS A 246 18.37 6.74 -9.72
N TYR A 247 17.17 6.56 -10.28
CA TYR A 247 16.98 6.44 -11.73
C TYR A 247 17.21 7.76 -12.46
N GLN A 248 16.75 8.90 -11.92
CA GLN A 248 16.98 10.24 -12.48
C GLN A 248 18.46 10.50 -12.71
N LEU A 249 19.29 10.13 -11.73
CA LEU A 249 20.74 10.26 -11.84
C LEU A 249 21.28 9.47 -13.05
N LEU A 250 20.89 8.21 -13.22
CA LEU A 250 21.32 7.41 -14.38
C LEU A 250 20.76 7.97 -15.69
N TYR A 251 19.51 8.41 -15.67
CA TYR A 251 18.84 9.01 -16.82
C TYR A 251 19.59 10.25 -17.31
N ASP A 252 20.00 11.13 -16.39
CA ASP A 252 20.76 12.34 -16.70
C ASP A 252 22.13 12.00 -17.30
N TYR A 253 22.82 10.98 -16.78
CA TYR A 253 24.06 10.49 -17.38
C TYR A 253 23.84 9.96 -18.81
N LEU A 254 22.81 9.14 -19.01
CA LEU A 254 22.53 8.52 -20.29
C LEU A 254 22.03 9.52 -21.34
N GLN A 255 21.22 10.51 -20.97
CA GLN A 255 20.80 11.58 -21.88
C GLN A 255 21.97 12.40 -22.45
N ASN A 256 23.05 12.53 -21.69
CA ASN A 256 24.26 13.22 -22.12
C ASN A 256 25.18 12.36 -23.00
N VAL A 257 24.85 11.06 -23.15
CA VAL A 257 25.50 10.11 -24.07
C VAL A 257 24.60 9.91 -25.28
N ASP A 258 25.14 9.65 -26.48
CA ASP A 258 24.37 9.53 -27.72
C ASP A 258 23.11 8.64 -27.56
N PRO A 259 21.89 9.22 -27.54
CA PRO A 259 20.64 8.52 -27.21
C PRO A 259 20.27 7.43 -28.21
N ILE A 260 20.88 7.45 -29.40
CA ILE A 260 20.61 6.50 -30.49
C ILE A 260 21.35 5.17 -30.25
N SER A 261 22.35 5.15 -29.37
CA SER A 261 23.32 4.06 -29.27
C SER A 261 22.98 2.93 -28.28
N TYR A 262 22.00 3.11 -27.39
CA TYR A 262 21.71 2.16 -26.32
C TYR A 262 20.26 1.69 -26.24
N LYS A 263 20.06 0.44 -25.80
CA LYS A 263 18.75 -0.23 -25.68
C LYS A 263 18.46 -0.58 -24.23
N ILE A 264 17.33 -0.12 -23.71
CA ILE A 264 16.82 -0.42 -22.37
C ILE A 264 15.98 -1.71 -22.45
N MET A 265 16.38 -2.79 -21.79
CA MET A 265 15.61 -4.04 -21.84
C MET A 265 14.31 -3.97 -21.02
N ALA A 266 14.26 -3.11 -20.01
CA ALA A 266 13.13 -2.98 -19.09
C ALA A 266 11.87 -2.34 -19.71
N THR A 267 11.99 -1.71 -20.88
CA THR A 267 10.88 -1.07 -21.60
C THR A 267 10.52 -1.83 -22.89
N PRO A 268 9.23 -1.96 -23.23
CA PRO A 268 8.80 -2.68 -24.43
C PRO A 268 9.30 -2.06 -25.75
N ASP A 269 9.49 -0.74 -25.77
CA ASP A 269 9.99 0.01 -26.94
C ASP A 269 11.52 0.16 -26.95
N HIS A 270 12.19 -0.41 -25.95
CA HIS A 270 13.62 -0.34 -25.71
C HIS A 270 14.21 1.06 -25.54
N LYS A 271 13.36 2.06 -25.25
CA LYS A 271 13.79 3.44 -25.05
C LYS A 271 14.02 3.72 -23.58
N LEU A 272 14.80 4.77 -23.32
CA LEU A 272 14.99 5.33 -21.99
C LEU A 272 13.75 6.16 -21.60
N PRO A 273 12.90 5.67 -20.67
CA PRO A 273 11.69 6.37 -20.29
C PRO A 273 12.02 7.58 -19.40
N ASN A 274 11.22 8.65 -19.52
CA ASN A 274 11.37 9.81 -18.64
C ASN A 274 11.00 9.43 -17.19
N PRO A 275 11.82 9.76 -16.18
CA PRO A 275 11.54 9.45 -14.78
C PRO A 275 10.15 9.90 -14.32
N GLU A 276 9.68 11.07 -14.75
CA GLU A 276 8.35 11.61 -14.40
C GLU A 276 7.18 10.79 -14.96
N THR A 277 7.43 10.00 -16.01
CA THR A 277 6.41 9.12 -16.61
C THR A 277 6.37 7.73 -15.99
N VAL A 278 7.44 7.33 -15.29
CA VAL A 278 7.57 6.01 -14.67
C VAL A 278 7.22 6.09 -13.19
N PHE A 279 7.73 7.09 -12.49
CA PHE A 279 7.63 7.22 -11.03
C PHE A 279 6.59 8.27 -10.65
N ILE A 280 5.33 7.94 -10.93
CA ILE A 280 4.19 8.82 -10.64
C ILE A 280 3.80 8.66 -9.17
N LEU A 281 3.81 9.76 -8.42
CA LEU A 281 3.25 9.79 -7.06
C LEU A 281 1.73 9.73 -7.15
N ALA A 282 1.13 8.78 -6.42
CA ALA A 282 -0.32 8.56 -6.36
C ALA A 282 -1.02 9.55 -5.42
#